data_AF-A0A7J9GNP3-F1
#
_entry.id   AF-A0A7J9GNP3-F1
#
_cell.length_a   1.000
_cell.length_b   1.000
_cell.length_c   1.000
_cell.angle_alpha   90.00
_cell.angle_beta   90.00
_cell.angle_gamma   90.00
#
_symmetry.space_group_name_H-M   'P 1'
#
loop_
_entity.id
_entity.type
_entity.pdbx_description
1 polymer ?
#
loop_
_entity_poly.entity_id
_entity_poly.type
_entity_poly.pdbx_seq_one_letter_code
_entity_poly.pdbx_strand_id
1 'polypeptide(L)'
;MFVFDTYQYFLHRYLHQNKFLYKHLHSKHHRLVVSYPFGAIYSHPIEGLLFDIIGGTMAIYISGMSPLTSAFFSSFCNMKSVDDHCGLMLPWNPFHIFFTNNTAYHDLHHQLYGGKYNFSQPFFSIWDKILGTYMPYSLEKREEGGFKLRPLKEFKN
;
A
#
# COMPACT_ATOMS: atom_id res chain seq x y z
N MET A 1 9.68 -10.75 2.84
CA MET A 1 9.21 -9.65 1.97
C MET A 1 8.44 -10.17 0.77
N PHE A 2 9.04 -10.93 -0.16
CA PHE A 2 8.35 -11.43 -1.36
C PHE A 2 7.04 -12.19 -1.08
N VAL A 3 7.04 -13.13 -0.12
CA VAL A 3 5.82 -13.87 0.29
C VAL A 3 4.72 -12.91 0.77
N PHE A 4 5.10 -11.92 1.58
CA PHE A 4 4.16 -10.95 2.13
C PHE A 4 3.59 -10.05 1.03
N ASP A 5 4.44 -9.44 0.20
CA ASP A 5 4.01 -8.61 -0.95
C ASP A 5 3.08 -9.38 -1.90
N THR A 6 3.37 -10.66 -2.13
CA THR A 6 2.54 -11.53 -2.97
C THR A 6 1.15 -11.69 -2.38
N TYR A 7 1.06 -12.12 -1.11
CA TYR A 7 -0.22 -12.29 -0.45
C TYR A 7 -1.01 -10.98 -0.38
N GLN A 8 -0.34 -9.90 0.04
CA GLN A 8 -0.90 -8.55 0.17
C GLN A 8 -1.48 -8.06 -1.14
N TYR A 9 -0.73 -8.13 -2.24
CA TYR A 9 -1.18 -7.69 -3.56
C TYR A 9 -2.45 -8.44 -4.00
N PHE A 10 -2.46 -9.77 -3.93
CA PHE A 10 -3.59 -10.56 -4.45
C PHE A 10 -4.84 -10.37 -3.60
N LEU A 11 -4.71 -10.31 -2.27
CA LEU A 11 -5.83 -10.02 -1.38
C LEU A 11 -6.37 -8.61 -1.63
N HIS A 12 -5.50 -7.61 -1.71
CA HIS A 12 -5.88 -6.22 -1.92
C HIS A 12 -6.62 -6.04 -3.24
N ARG A 13 -6.06 -6.56 -4.33
CA ARG A 13 -6.72 -6.55 -5.63
C ARG A 13 -8.07 -7.27 -5.59
N TYR A 14 -8.17 -8.40 -4.89
CA TYR A 14 -9.42 -9.14 -4.77
C TYR A 14 -10.50 -8.36 -4.00
N LEU A 15 -10.14 -7.68 -2.91
CA LEU A 15 -11.05 -6.81 -2.16
C LEU A 15 -11.61 -5.68 -3.05
N HIS A 16 -10.82 -5.12 -3.96
CA HIS A 16 -11.30 -4.12 -4.92
C HIS A 16 -12.17 -4.68 -6.04
N GLN A 17 -11.80 -5.85 -6.58
CA GLN A 17 -12.52 -6.45 -7.71
C GLN A 17 -13.87 -7.04 -7.30
N ASN A 18 -13.98 -7.54 -6.07
CA ASN A 18 -15.22 -8.07 -5.54
C ASN A 18 -16.07 -6.95 -4.94
N LYS A 19 -17.18 -6.58 -5.61
CA LYS A 19 -18.08 -5.49 -5.19
C LYS A 19 -18.61 -5.65 -3.77
N PHE A 20 -18.89 -6.88 -3.32
CA PHE A 20 -19.38 -7.13 -1.97
C PHE A 20 -18.28 -6.85 -0.94
N LEU A 21 -17.09 -7.42 -1.14
CA LEU A 21 -15.97 -7.22 -0.22
C LEU A 21 -15.50 -5.78 -0.19
N TYR A 22 -15.44 -5.10 -1.34
CA TYR A 22 -15.17 -3.67 -1.40
C TYR A 22 -16.19 -2.90 -0.57
N LYS A 23 -17.49 -3.06 -0.85
CA LYS A 23 -18.54 -2.30 -0.18
C LYS A 23 -18.52 -2.50 1.34
N HIS A 24 -18.32 -3.72 1.82
CA HIS A 24 -18.50 -4.06 3.23
C HIS A 24 -17.22 -4.04 4.06
N LEU A 25 -16.05 -4.23 3.46
CA LEU A 25 -14.77 -4.22 4.16
C LEU A 25 -13.97 -2.98 3.74
N HIS A 26 -13.51 -2.96 2.50
CA HIS A 26 -12.43 -2.09 2.08
C HIS A 26 -12.84 -0.63 1.79
N SER A 27 -14.13 -0.38 1.52
CA SER A 27 -14.64 0.97 1.24
C SER A 27 -14.48 1.91 2.42
N LYS A 28 -14.45 1.38 3.66
CA LYS A 28 -14.17 2.18 4.86
C LYS A 28 -12.76 2.77 4.80
N HIS A 29 -11.78 1.96 4.43
CA HIS A 29 -10.40 2.38 4.26
C HIS A 29 -10.29 3.47 3.19
N HIS A 30 -10.94 3.27 2.04
CA HIS A 30 -11.02 4.24 0.94
C HIS A 30 -11.87 5.49 1.18
N ARG A 31 -12.46 5.67 2.37
CA ARG A 31 -12.99 6.99 2.75
C ARG A 31 -11.88 8.01 2.90
N LEU A 32 -10.65 7.56 3.13
CA LEU A 32 -9.47 8.39 3.28
C LEU A 32 -8.85 8.71 1.93
N VAL A 33 -9.47 9.64 1.19
CA VAL A 33 -8.98 10.08 -0.13
C VAL A 33 -7.62 10.80 -0.05
N VAL A 34 -7.28 11.31 1.13
CA VAL A 34 -5.94 11.83 1.46
C VAL A 34 -5.37 10.93 2.54
N SER A 35 -4.26 10.26 2.24
CA SER A 35 -3.60 9.38 3.20
C SER A 35 -2.89 10.21 4.29
N TYR A 36 -3.01 9.76 5.53
CA TYR A 36 -2.24 10.24 6.68
C TYR A 36 -1.86 9.04 7.57
N PRO A 37 -0.89 9.16 8.52
CA PRO A 37 -0.28 8.01 9.19
C PRO A 37 -1.25 7.02 9.83
N PHE A 38 -2.30 7.50 10.52
CA PHE A 38 -3.30 6.63 11.15
C PHE A 38 -4.20 5.91 10.14
N GLY A 39 -4.24 6.38 8.89
CA GLY A 39 -4.93 5.72 7.79
C GLY A 39 -4.43 4.31 7.50
N ALA A 40 -3.16 4.03 7.83
CA ALA A 40 -2.54 2.71 7.67
C ALA A 40 -3.30 1.57 8.37
N ILE A 41 -4.01 1.88 9.46
CA ILE A 41 -4.81 0.92 10.23
C ILE A 41 -6.29 1.28 10.27
N TYR A 42 -6.71 2.31 9.52
CA TYR A 42 -8.11 2.71 9.42
C TYR A 42 -8.82 1.79 8.44
N SER A 43 -9.23 0.62 8.91
CA SER A 43 -9.88 -0.41 8.09
C SER A 43 -10.96 -1.16 8.90
N HIS A 44 -11.63 -2.10 8.26
CA HIS A 44 -12.52 -3.03 8.95
C HIS A 44 -11.69 -4.06 9.76
N PRO A 45 -12.09 -4.49 10.97
CA PRO A 45 -11.29 -5.45 11.76
C PRO A 45 -10.94 -6.76 11.03
N ILE A 46 -11.84 -7.24 10.17
CA ILE A 46 -11.59 -8.40 9.29
C ILE A 46 -10.42 -8.13 8.34
N GLU A 47 -10.23 -6.91 7.86
CA GLU A 47 -9.06 -6.58 7.02
C GLU A 47 -7.78 -6.68 7.82
N GLY A 48 -7.75 -6.21 9.06
CA GLY A 48 -6.58 -6.41 9.95
C GLY A 48 -6.28 -7.89 10.20
N LEU A 49 -7.31 -8.72 10.37
CA LEU A 49 -7.14 -10.18 10.46
C LEU A 49 -6.55 -10.76 9.16
N LEU A 50 -7.09 -10.38 8.00
CA LEU A 50 -6.69 -10.94 6.71
C LEU A 50 -5.30 -10.46 6.28
N PHE A 51 -5.01 -9.17 6.38
CA PHE A 51 -3.76 -8.56 5.94
C PHE A 51 -2.64 -8.74 6.97
N ASP A 52 -2.85 -8.33 8.22
CA ASP A 52 -1.78 -8.24 9.20
C ASP A 52 -1.51 -9.59 9.86
N ILE A 53 -2.56 -10.25 10.35
CA ILE A 53 -2.40 -11.51 11.08
C ILE A 53 -2.12 -12.65 10.10
N ILE A 54 -3.03 -12.94 9.16
CA ILE A 54 -2.85 -14.08 8.25
C ILE A 54 -1.68 -13.83 7.30
N GLY A 55 -1.63 -12.66 6.65
CA GLY A 55 -0.52 -12.32 5.74
C GLY A 55 0.84 -12.32 6.44
N GLY A 56 0.95 -11.70 7.61
CA GLY A 56 2.19 -11.65 8.38
C GLY A 56 2.63 -13.03 8.86
N THR A 57 1.68 -13.82 9.37
CA THR A 57 1.93 -15.20 9.83
C THR A 57 2.38 -16.09 8.68
N MET A 58 1.71 -16.02 7.52
CA MET A 58 2.13 -16.75 6.31
C MET A 58 3.56 -16.39 5.91
N ALA A 59 3.91 -15.10 5.91
CA ALA A 59 5.26 -14.66 5.59
C ALA A 59 6.31 -15.21 6.56
N ILE A 60 6.02 -15.20 7.86
CA ILE A 60 6.90 -15.72 8.92
C ILE A 60 7.12 -17.23 8.76
N TYR A 61 6.05 -18.02 8.64
CA TYR A 61 6.14 -19.47 8.57
C TYR A 61 6.76 -19.96 7.26
N ILE A 62 6.30 -19.45 6.11
CA ILE A 62 6.80 -19.89 4.80
C ILE A 62 8.28 -19.53 4.63
N SER A 63 8.70 -18.39 5.18
CA SER A 63 10.11 -17.95 5.09
C SER A 63 11.00 -18.54 6.20
N GLY A 64 10.45 -19.35 7.11
CA GLY A 64 11.21 -19.99 8.19
C GLY A 64 11.87 -18.99 9.16
N MET A 65 11.19 -17.88 9.47
CA MET A 65 11.79 -16.82 10.29
C MET A 65 11.96 -17.26 11.76
N SER A 66 13.10 -16.96 12.36
CA SER A 66 13.28 -17.08 13.81
C SER A 66 12.36 -16.10 14.57
N PRO A 67 12.10 -16.29 15.88
CA PRO A 67 11.32 -15.35 16.66
C PRO A 67 11.86 -13.91 16.60
N LEU A 68 13.19 -13.74 16.69
CA LEU A 68 13.85 -12.44 16.60
C LEU A 68 13.67 -11.81 15.23
N THR A 69 13.91 -12.58 14.16
CA THR A 69 13.71 -12.12 12.78
C THR A 69 12.26 -11.73 12.53
N SER A 70 11.32 -12.50 13.09
CA SER A 70 9.88 -12.24 12.98
C SER A 70 9.49 -10.93 13.67
N ALA A 71 10.02 -10.67 14.86
CA ALA A 71 9.80 -9.42 15.57
C ALA A 71 10.30 -8.21 14.76
N PHE A 72 11.53 -8.27 14.25
CA PHE A 72 12.07 -7.22 13.39
C PHE A 72 11.26 -7.04 12.10
N PHE A 73 10.89 -8.14 11.44
CA PHE A 73 10.12 -8.11 10.21
C PHE A 73 8.74 -7.47 10.43
N SER A 74 8.02 -7.87 11.48
CA SER A 74 6.72 -7.30 11.83
C SER A 74 6.81 -5.80 12.16
N SER A 75 7.80 -5.38 12.96
CA SER A 75 8.04 -3.96 13.23
C SER A 75 8.34 -3.17 11.95
N PHE A 76 9.16 -3.74 11.07
CA PHE A 76 9.51 -3.14 9.78
C PHE A 76 8.30 -3.00 8.85
N CYS A 77 7.46 -4.01 8.74
CA CYS A 77 6.20 -3.94 7.98
C CYS A 77 5.27 -2.83 8.50
N ASN A 78 5.14 -2.70 9.82
CA ASN A 78 4.31 -1.66 10.42
C ASN A 78 4.86 -0.25 10.12
N MET A 79 6.16 -0.04 10.30
CA MET A 79 6.79 1.23 9.94
C MET A 79 6.59 1.56 8.46
N LYS A 80 6.74 0.56 7.58
CA LYS A 80 6.53 0.75 6.15
C LYS A 80 5.08 1.07 5.80
N SER A 81 4.12 0.42 6.43
CA SER A 81 2.69 0.71 6.24
C SER A 81 2.35 2.14 6.65
N VAL A 82 2.88 2.60 7.80
CA VAL A 82 2.71 3.99 8.24
C VAL A 82 3.36 4.97 7.26
N ASP A 83 4.56 4.66 6.77
CA ASP A 83 5.28 5.46 5.78
C ASP A 83 4.49 5.61 4.46
N ASP A 84 3.93 4.52 3.96
CA ASP A 84 3.12 4.51 2.74
C ASP A 84 1.83 5.35 2.87
N HIS A 85 1.35 5.55 4.09
CA HIS A 85 0.15 6.35 4.34
C HIS A 85 0.45 7.76 4.83
N CYS A 86 1.69 8.11 5.16
CA CYS A 86 1.95 9.31 5.96
C CYS A 86 1.66 10.64 5.25
N GLY A 87 1.58 10.65 3.92
CA GLY A 87 1.41 11.85 3.10
C GLY A 87 2.68 12.72 3.01
N LEU A 88 3.82 12.24 3.53
CA LEU A 88 5.06 13.01 3.62
C LEU A 88 6.11 12.55 2.61
N MET A 89 6.36 13.37 1.60
CA MET A 89 7.46 13.18 0.65
C MET A 89 8.75 13.88 1.15
N LEU A 90 9.41 13.26 2.13
CA LEU A 90 10.68 13.78 2.67
C LEU A 90 11.88 13.33 1.81
N PRO A 91 12.80 14.24 1.43
CA PRO A 91 13.92 13.92 0.54
C PRO A 91 14.93 12.92 1.15
N TRP A 92 14.96 12.79 2.48
CA TRP A 92 15.89 11.93 3.22
C TRP A 92 15.24 10.66 3.77
N ASN A 93 14.01 10.35 3.35
CA ASN A 93 13.30 9.19 3.84
C ASN A 93 14.02 7.90 3.37
N PRO A 94 14.59 7.09 4.28
CA PRO A 94 15.31 5.88 3.89
C PRO A 94 14.41 4.87 3.18
N PHE A 95 13.12 4.81 3.50
CA PHE A 95 12.19 3.90 2.82
C PHE A 95 12.04 4.25 1.34
N HIS A 96 11.96 5.54 1.00
CA HIS A 96 11.82 5.99 -0.38
C HIS A 96 13.08 5.75 -1.23
N ILE A 97 14.24 5.55 -0.60
CA ILE A 97 15.49 5.19 -1.29
C ILE A 97 15.46 3.72 -1.72
N PHE A 98 14.95 2.84 -0.86
CA PHE A 98 14.98 1.39 -1.10
C PHE A 98 13.70 0.83 -1.72
N PHE A 99 12.56 1.52 -1.57
CA PHE A 99 11.24 1.01 -1.96
C PHE A 99 10.54 1.95 -2.93
N THR A 100 10.04 1.37 -4.03
CA THR A 100 9.24 2.09 -5.03
C THR A 100 7.78 2.27 -4.60
N ASN A 101 7.34 1.43 -3.67
CA ASN A 101 6.07 1.61 -2.99
C ASN A 101 6.32 2.64 -1.88
N ASN A 102 5.65 3.78 -1.96
CA ASN A 102 5.88 4.92 -1.09
C ASN A 102 4.58 5.71 -0.96
N THR A 103 4.61 6.82 -0.22
CA THR A 103 3.40 7.60 0.02
C THR A 103 2.72 8.13 -1.24
N ALA A 104 3.46 8.55 -2.26
CA ALA A 104 2.86 9.02 -3.52
C ALA A 104 2.20 7.87 -4.28
N TYR A 105 2.84 6.71 -4.32
CA TYR A 105 2.28 5.51 -4.96
C TYR A 105 0.93 5.11 -4.36
N HIS A 106 0.85 5.12 -3.02
CA HIS A 106 -0.35 4.71 -2.29
C HIS A 106 -1.42 5.81 -2.26
N ASP A 107 -1.03 7.09 -2.16
CA ASP A 107 -1.97 8.22 -2.25
C ASP A 107 -2.68 8.23 -3.61
N LEU A 108 -1.98 7.96 -4.72
CA LEU A 108 -2.61 7.81 -6.03
C LEU A 108 -3.72 6.75 -6.01
N HIS A 109 -3.48 5.63 -5.34
CA HIS A 109 -4.45 4.54 -5.23
C HIS A 109 -5.70 4.95 -4.43
N HIS A 110 -5.53 5.75 -3.36
CA HIS A 110 -6.62 6.27 -2.54
C HIS A 110 -7.48 7.36 -3.21
N GLN A 111 -6.97 7.99 -4.27
CA GLN A 111 -7.75 8.95 -5.04
C GLN A 111 -9.04 8.31 -5.60
N LEU A 112 -10.09 9.11 -5.80
CA LEU A 112 -11.42 8.62 -6.21
C LEU A 112 -11.42 7.75 -7.49
N TYR A 113 -10.45 7.97 -8.36
CA TYR A 113 -10.23 7.24 -9.61
C TYR A 113 -9.12 6.17 -9.52
N GLY A 114 -8.40 6.12 -8.40
CA GLY A 114 -7.19 5.36 -8.16
C GLY A 114 -7.41 3.90 -7.79
N GLY A 115 -8.57 3.56 -7.21
CA GLY A 115 -8.91 2.22 -6.68
C GLY A 115 -8.98 1.08 -7.71
N LYS A 116 -8.50 1.30 -8.94
CA LYS A 116 -8.31 0.29 -9.99
C LYS A 116 -6.83 -0.06 -10.25
N TYR A 117 -5.90 0.63 -9.58
CA TYR A 117 -4.46 0.57 -9.86
C TYR A 117 -3.64 0.52 -8.57
N ASN A 118 -2.36 0.15 -8.66
CA ASN A 118 -1.37 0.26 -7.60
C ASN A 118 -1.71 -0.54 -6.31
N PHE A 119 -2.12 -1.80 -6.44
CA PHE A 119 -2.54 -2.65 -5.31
C PHE A 119 -1.39 -3.21 -4.46
N SER A 120 -0.16 -3.19 -4.95
CA SER A 120 0.98 -3.80 -4.25
C SER A 120 1.22 -3.06 -2.94
N GLN A 121 1.55 -3.81 -1.89
CA GLN A 121 1.97 -3.29 -0.59
C GLN A 121 2.71 -4.39 0.19
N PRO A 122 3.59 -4.04 1.13
CA PRO A 122 4.07 -2.69 1.41
C PRO A 122 5.40 -2.34 0.72
N PHE A 123 6.14 -3.28 0.11
CA PHE A 123 7.54 -3.02 -0.27
C PHE A 123 7.73 -2.69 -1.76
N PHE A 124 7.28 -3.56 -2.66
CA PHE A 124 7.60 -3.48 -4.08
C PHE A 124 6.34 -3.34 -4.94
N SER A 125 6.49 -2.72 -6.11
CA SER A 125 5.43 -2.57 -7.13
C SER A 125 5.45 -3.68 -8.19
N ILE A 126 6.08 -4.81 -7.88
CA ILE A 126 6.39 -5.88 -8.86
C ILE A 126 5.12 -6.44 -9.47
N TRP A 127 4.13 -6.79 -8.65
CA TRP A 127 2.91 -7.43 -9.12
C TRP A 127 2.05 -6.50 -9.98
N ASP A 128 1.96 -5.22 -9.62
CA ASP A 128 1.27 -4.23 -10.47
C ASP A 128 1.91 -4.07 -11.84
N LYS A 129 3.25 -4.13 -11.90
CA LYS A 129 3.99 -4.07 -13.18
C LYS A 129 3.78 -5.33 -14.01
N ILE A 130 3.85 -6.51 -13.39
CA ILE A 130 3.65 -7.80 -14.07
C ILE A 130 2.23 -7.94 -14.61
N LEU A 131 1.23 -7.57 -13.81
CA LEU A 131 -0.19 -7.81 -14.11
C LEU A 131 -0.90 -6.60 -14.72
N GLY A 132 -0.16 -5.53 -15.04
CA GLY A 132 -0.66 -4.38 -15.79
C GLY A 132 -1.58 -3.45 -14.99
N THR A 133 -1.53 -3.48 -13.67
CA THR A 133 -2.31 -2.61 -12.77
C THR A 133 -1.49 -1.44 -12.22
N TYR A 134 -0.24 -1.26 -12.67
CA TYR A 134 0.60 -0.11 -12.30
C TYR A 134 0.15 1.18 -13.00
N MET A 135 -0.20 2.20 -12.22
CA MET A 135 -0.43 3.56 -12.67
C MET A 135 0.81 4.44 -12.39
N PRO A 136 1.55 4.84 -13.44
CA PRO A 136 2.68 5.75 -13.28
C PRO A 136 2.21 7.16 -12.92
N TYR A 137 3.06 7.89 -12.18
CA TYR A 137 2.78 9.24 -11.72
C TYR A 137 4.02 10.12 -11.74
N SER A 138 3.83 11.44 -11.71
CA SER A 138 4.85 12.45 -11.45
C SER A 138 4.50 13.25 -10.19
N LEU A 139 5.54 13.81 -9.57
CA LEU A 139 5.41 14.74 -8.45
C LEU A 139 5.91 16.11 -8.90
N GLU A 140 5.00 17.08 -8.96
CA GLU A 140 5.33 18.47 -9.28
C GLU A 140 5.47 19.25 -7.99
N LYS A 141 6.58 19.99 -7.82
CA LYS A 141 6.78 20.85 -6.66
C LYS A 141 5.80 22.03 -6.74
N ARG A 142 5.11 22.33 -5.64
CA ARG A 142 4.23 23.51 -5.54
C ARG A 142 5.04 24.73 -5.11
N GLU A 143 4.59 25.92 -5.53
CA GLU A 143 5.20 27.20 -5.11
C GLU A 143 5.17 27.39 -3.59
N GLU A 144 4.05 27.01 -2.97
CA GLU A 144 3.83 27.10 -1.51
C GLU A 144 4.50 25.96 -0.70
N GLY A 145 5.24 25.07 -1.37
CA GLY A 145 5.87 23.90 -0.76
C GLY A 145 5.05 22.61 -0.89
N GLY A 146 5.74 21.48 -0.69
CA GLY A 146 5.18 20.15 -0.92
C GLY A 146 5.06 19.78 -2.41
N PHE A 147 4.29 18.73 -2.68
CA PHE A 147 4.17 18.15 -4.01
C PHE A 147 2.70 18.04 -4.45
N LYS A 148 2.49 18.13 -5.76
CA LYS A 148 1.24 17.77 -6.44
C LYS A 148 1.47 16.48 -7.21
N LEU A 149 0.74 15.44 -6.84
CA LEU A 149 0.74 14.17 -7.55
C LEU A 149 -0.08 14.27 -8.83
N ARG A 150 0.49 13.80 -9.95
CA ARG A 150 -0.22 13.70 -11.23
C ARG A 150 -0.05 12.31 -11.85
N PRO A 151 -1.14 11.63 -12.24
CA PRO A 151 -1.06 10.41 -13.02
C PRO A 151 -0.53 10.71 -14.42
N LEU A 152 0.34 9.84 -14.94
CA LEU A 152 0.97 9.98 -16.27
C LEU A 152 0.22 9.24 -17.38
N LYS A 153 -0.78 8.41 -17.03
CA LYS A 153 -1.67 7.77 -17.97
C LYS A 153 -3.11 8.15 -17.63
N GLU A 154 -3.95 8.22 -18.64
CA GLU A 154 -5.39 8.40 -18.43
C GLU A 154 -5.99 7.19 -17.73
N PHE A 155 -6.96 7.45 -16.84
CA PHE A 155 -7.74 6.39 -16.20
C PHE A 155 -8.60 5.70 -17.24
N LYS A 156 -8.55 4.37 -17.26
CA LYS A 156 -9.48 3.58 -18.08
C LYS A 156 -10.79 3.45 -17.31
N ASN A 157 -11.89 3.84 -17.95
CA ASN A 157 -13.25 3.69 -17.44
C ASN A 157 -13.61 2.21 -17.28
#